data_AF-A0A2T1E5K1-F1
#
_entry.id   AF-A0A2T1E5K1-F1
#
_cell.length_a   1.000
_cell.length_b   1.000
_cell.length_c   1.000
_cell.angle_alpha   90.00
_cell.angle_beta   90.00
_cell.angle_gamma   90.00
#
_symmetry.space_group_name_H-M   'P 1'
#
loop_
_entity.id
_entity.type
_entity.pdbx_description
1 polymer ?
#
loop_
_entity_poly.entity_id
_entity_poly.type
_entity_poly.pdbx_seq_one_letter_code
_entity_poly.pdbx_strand_id
1 'polypeptide(L)' 'MKQIHHDDRGKFKSPNSTPLARKVMGVRLPIDMDATVRELAGDDLAAWIREAIAEKLEREQQQDMSA' A
#
# COMPACT_ATOMS: atom_id res chain seq x y z
N MET A 1 -21.85 -11.06 -9.64
CA MET A 1 -20.99 -12.23 -9.95
C MET A 1 -19.60 -11.72 -10.30
N LYS A 2 -18.55 -12.04 -9.55
CA LYS A 2 -17.17 -11.62 -9.87
C LYS A 2 -16.65 -12.53 -10.99
N GLN A 3 -16.37 -11.98 -12.17
CA GLN A 3 -15.69 -12.70 -13.26
C GLN A 3 -14.33 -13.19 -12.75
N ILE A 4 -14.15 -14.50 -12.77
CA ILE A 4 -12.90 -15.17 -12.41
C ILE A 4 -12.09 -15.27 -13.72
N HIS A 5 -10.98 -14.55 -13.83
CA HIS A 5 -10.08 -14.69 -14.98
C HIS A 5 -9.09 -15.82 -14.70
N HIS A 6 -8.93 -16.73 -15.67
CA HIS A 6 -7.90 -17.76 -15.65
C HIS A 6 -6.79 -17.35 -16.64
N ASP A 7 -5.53 -17.62 -16.29
CA ASP A 7 -4.43 -17.53 -17.26
C ASP A 7 -4.38 -18.78 -18.16
N ASP A 8 -3.53 -18.76 -19.21
CA ASP A 8 -3.35 -19.88 -20.15
C ASP A 8 -2.82 -21.16 -19.49
N ARG A 9 -2.48 -21.11 -18.20
CA ARG A 9 -2.01 -22.21 -17.36
C ARG A 9 -3.06 -22.65 -16.34
N GLY A 10 -4.30 -22.17 -16.46
CA GLY A 10 -5.43 -22.50 -15.60
C GLY A 10 -5.37 -21.89 -14.19
N LYS A 11 -4.42 -20.98 -13.92
CA LYS A 11 -4.28 -20.34 -12.62
C LYS A 11 -5.22 -19.15 -12.48
N PHE A 12 -5.76 -18.98 -11.28
CA PHE A 12 -6.59 -17.84 -10.93
C PHE A 12 -5.79 -16.54 -11.06
N LYS A 13 -6.20 -15.67 -11.98
CA LYS A 13 -5.62 -14.36 -12.22
C LYS A 13 -6.62 -13.32 -11.72
N SER A 14 -6.23 -12.53 -10.72
CA SER A 14 -7.05 -11.36 -10.37
C SER A 14 -6.89 -10.32 -11.50
N PRO A 15 -7.96 -9.61 -11.91
CA PRO A 15 -7.91 -8.68 -13.03
C PRO A 15 -6.86 -7.57 -12.86
N ASN A 16 -6.49 -7.22 -11.62
CA ASN A 16 -5.55 -6.14 -11.28
C ASN A 16 -4.48 -6.58 -10.25
N SER A 17 -3.86 -7.75 -10.38
CA SER A 17 -2.79 -8.13 -9.43
C SER A 17 -1.45 -7.51 -9.84
N THR A 18 -1.19 -6.29 -9.39
CA THR A 18 0.19 -5.86 -9.18
C THR A 18 0.89 -6.92 -8.30
N PRO A 19 2.10 -7.40 -8.64
CA PRO A 19 2.80 -8.37 -7.81
C PRO A 19 2.94 -7.85 -6.38
N LEU A 20 2.43 -8.60 -5.41
CA LEU A 20 2.54 -8.25 -3.99
C LEU A 20 3.80 -8.85 -3.40
N ALA A 21 4.38 -8.16 -2.42
CA ALA A 21 5.51 -8.69 -1.66
C ALA A 21 5.11 -9.96 -0.90
N ARG A 22 6.04 -10.92 -0.82
CA ARG A 22 5.82 -12.21 -0.12
C ARG A 22 5.56 -12.04 1.38
N LYS A 23 6.07 -10.96 1.98
CA LYS A 23 5.93 -10.65 3.40
C LYS A 23 5.33 -9.26 3.57
N VAL A 24 4.47 -9.13 4.57
CA VAL A 24 3.95 -7.82 5.00
C VAL A 24 5.04 -7.04 5.73
N MET A 25 5.05 -5.72 5.54
CA MET A 25 5.80 -4.81 6.39
C MET A 25 4.92 -4.43 7.59
N GLY A 26 5.33 -4.83 8.79
CA GLY A 26 4.68 -4.42 10.04
C GLY A 26 5.57 -3.46 10.80
N VAL A 27 5.01 -2.34 11.26
CA VAL A 27 5.72 -1.34 12.07
C VAL A 27 4.95 -1.14 13.37
N ARG A 28 5.67 -1.06 14.49
CA ARG A 28 5.09 -0.66 15.78
C ARG A 28 5.10 0.85 15.87
N LEU A 29 3.93 1.43 16.10
CA LEU A 29 3.78 2.87 16.28
C LEU A 29 3.61 3.21 17.77
N PRO A 30 4.00 4.41 18.19
CA PRO A 30 3.51 4.98 19.46
C PRO A 30 1.99 4.96 19.50
N ILE A 31 1.42 4.74 20.70
CA ILE A 31 -0.04 4.59 20.89
C ILE A 31 -0.80 5.78 20.31
N ASP A 32 -0.35 6.99 20.60
CA ASP A 32 -1.00 8.22 20.15
C ASP A 32 -1.00 8.35 18.62
N MET A 33 0.05 7.86 17.97
CA MET A 33 0.16 7.89 16.51
C MET A 33 -0.72 6.83 15.85
N ASP A 34 -0.79 5.61 16.42
CA ASP A 34 -1.72 4.58 15.93
C ASP A 34 -3.17 5.05 16.05
N ALA A 35 -3.55 5.66 17.18
CA ALA A 35 -4.89 6.22 17.38
C ALA A 35 -5.20 7.31 16.33
N THR A 36 -4.29 8.27 16.15
CA THR A 36 -4.45 9.37 15.19
C THR A 36 -4.59 8.85 13.75
N VAL A 37 -3.73 7.92 13.34
CA VAL A 37 -3.76 7.38 11.98
C VAL A 37 -5.06 6.59 11.73
N ARG A 38 -5.53 5.83 12.72
CA ARG A 38 -6.82 5.11 12.61
C ARG A 38 -8.01 6.06 12.52
N GLU A 39 -7.99 7.13 13.30
CA GLU A 39 -9.05 8.14 13.26
C GLU A 39 -9.11 8.86 11.91
N LEU A 40 -7.96 9.26 11.37
CA LEU A 40 -7.88 9.97 10.09
C LEU A 40 -8.20 9.09 8.89
N ALA A 41 -7.65 7.87 8.84
CA ALA A 41 -7.75 7.02 7.67
C ALA A 41 -9.01 6.14 7.64
N GLY A 42 -9.60 5.87 8.81
CA GLY A 42 -10.82 5.07 8.93
C GLY A 42 -10.72 3.70 8.24
N ASP A 43 -11.71 3.39 7.41
CA ASP A 43 -11.86 2.09 6.75
C ASP A 43 -10.81 1.84 5.65
N ASP A 44 -10.15 2.88 5.13
CA ASP A 44 -9.14 2.75 4.07
C ASP A 44 -7.71 3.04 4.56
N LEU A 45 -7.43 2.62 5.80
CA LEU A 45 -6.12 2.70 6.44
C LEU A 45 -4.97 2.25 5.54
N ALA A 46 -5.17 1.16 4.81
CA ALA A 46 -4.12 0.59 3.98
C ALA A 46 -3.83 1.42 2.72
N ALA A 47 -4.83 2.01 2.06
CA ALA A 47 -4.57 2.91 0.94
C ALA A 47 -3.96 4.22 1.41
N TRP A 48 -4.48 4.77 2.52
CA TRP A 48 -3.96 5.98 3.13
C TRP A 48 -2.46 5.87 3.46
N ILE A 49 -2.05 4.76 4.08
CA ILE A 49 -0.63 4.50 4.38
C ILE A 49 0.20 4.42 3.07
N ARG A 50 -0.32 3.79 2.01
CA ARG A 50 0.39 3.71 0.72
C ARG A 50 0.59 5.07 0.09
N GLU A 51 -0.41 5.94 0.16
CA GLU A 51 -0.33 7.31 -0.33
C GLU A 51 0.70 8.12 0.46
N ALA A 52 0.64 8.07 1.80
CA ALA A 52 1.61 8.74 2.65
C ALA A 52 3.07 8.31 2.38
N ILE A 53 3.28 7.00 2.12
CA ILE A 53 4.60 6.49 1.72
C ILE A 53 5.01 7.02 0.34
N ALA A 54 4.11 7.01 -0.65
CA ALA A 54 4.39 7.50 -1.99
C ALA A 54 4.79 8.98 -1.98
N GLU A 55 4.04 9.83 -1.26
CA GLU A 55 4.38 11.24 -1.10
C GLU A 55 5.75 11.45 -0.47
N LYS A 56 6.08 10.69 0.58
CA LYS A 56 7.36 10.82 1.26
C LYS A 56 8.52 10.41 0.34
N LEU A 57 8.36 9.33 -0.42
CA LEU A 57 9.36 8.88 -1.40
C LEU A 57 9.57 9.90 -2.52
N GLU A 58 8.51 10.53 -3.01
CA GLU A 58 8.61 11.59 -4.02
C GLU A 58 9.39 12.79 -3.48
N ARG A 59 9.09 13.24 -2.26
CA ARG A 59 9.82 14.35 -1.61
C ARG A 59 11.30 14.05 -1.44
N GLU A 60 11.65 12.82 -1.05
CA GLU A 60 13.06 12.41 -0.90
C GLU A 60 13.79 12.34 -2.24
N GLN A 61 13.17 11.81 -3.28
CA GLN A 61 13.75 11.79 -4.64
C GLN A 61 13.99 13.21 -5.19
N GLN A 62 13.07 14.14 -4.93
CA GLN A 62 13.25 15.54 -5.36
C GLN A 62 14.40 16.23 -4.62
N GLN A 63 14.59 15.93 -3.33
CA GLN A 63 15.71 16.46 -2.55
C GLN A 63 17.05 15.93 -3.07
N ASP A 64 17.14 14.63 -3.35
CA ASP A 64 18.35 13.98 -3.85
C ASP A 64 18.75 14.46 -5.26
N MET A 65 17.79 14.78 -6.13
CA MET A 65 18.08 15.32 -7.48
C MET A 65 18.45 16.81 -7.49
N SER A 66 18.24 17.51 -6.37
CA SER A 66 18.56 18.95 -6.22
C SER A 66 19.90 19.22 -5.52
N ALA A 67 20.60 18.16 -5.10
CA ALA A 67 21.92 18.19 -4.47
C ALA A 67 23.03 17.84 -5.49
#